data_AF-A0A814NRU4-F1
#
_entry.id   AF-A0A814NRU4-F1
#
_cell.length_a   1.000
_cell.length_b   1.000
_cell.length_c   1.000
_cell.angle_alpha   90.00
_cell.angle_beta   90.00
_cell.angle_gamma   90.00
#
_symmetry.space_group_name_H-M   'P 1'
#
loop_
_entity.id
_entity.type
_entity.pdbx_description
1 polymer ?
#
loop_
_entity_poly.entity_id
_entity_poly.type
_entity_poly.pdbx_seq_one_letter_code
_entity_poly.pdbx_strand_id
1 'polypeptide(L)'
;MIHTSSGRDSIDLVETDDESSLASLQEQIYPDEVKRIQQQRLEAIRTATHQNNNIANNSNFIENQNPNIVTHLNVTCDGCFISPIRGDRYKCLFCSNIDFCQLCKYESKVNHPSNHVYNHPLLCIKDSRDYPQSMYMQNRSQIHHTQSKCNSCLRYPIIGIRYECACGITLCEKCEFIGIHDHSHRRMKIAFP
;
A
#
# COMPACT_ATOMS: atom_id res chain seq x y z
N MET A 1 72.41 28.47 -1.98
CA MET A 1 72.35 29.26 -3.22
C MET A 1 70.89 29.46 -3.60
N ILE A 2 70.58 30.54 -4.32
CA ILE A 2 69.22 31.02 -4.62
C ILE A 2 68.84 30.72 -6.10
N HIS A 3 67.53 30.73 -6.39
CA HIS A 3 66.84 30.81 -7.72
C HIS A 3 66.65 29.48 -8.50
N THR A 4 65.56 29.23 -9.27
CA THR A 4 64.36 30.04 -9.59
C THR A 4 63.09 29.22 -9.98
N SER A 5 61.93 29.60 -9.42
CA SER A 5 60.58 29.80 -10.04
C SER A 5 59.85 28.78 -10.96
N SER A 6 58.52 28.86 -10.82
CA SER A 6 57.42 28.47 -11.75
C SER A 6 57.05 26.97 -11.83
N GLY A 7 55.77 26.57 -11.73
CA GLY A 7 54.56 27.31 -11.34
C GLY A 7 53.30 26.75 -11.98
N ARG A 8 52.22 26.60 -11.19
CA ARG A 8 50.79 26.75 -11.55
C ARG A 8 49.91 26.23 -10.43
N ASP A 9 49.10 27.12 -9.90
CA ASP A 9 48.12 26.85 -8.86
C ASP A 9 47.01 25.94 -9.40
N SER A 10 46.63 24.93 -8.62
CA SER A 10 45.33 24.27 -8.76
C SER A 10 44.44 24.85 -7.67
N ILE A 11 43.45 25.65 -8.08
CA ILE A 11 42.44 26.19 -7.18
C ILE A 11 41.50 25.05 -6.83
N ASP A 12 41.53 24.60 -5.59
CA ASP A 12 40.50 23.72 -5.05
C ASP A 12 39.15 24.48 -5.09
N LEU A 13 38.19 23.95 -5.85
CA LEU A 13 36.82 24.44 -5.86
C LEU A 13 36.17 24.05 -4.54
N VAL A 14 36.16 24.98 -3.59
CA VAL A 14 35.35 24.87 -2.37
C VAL A 14 33.89 25.16 -2.77
N GLU A 15 33.09 24.10 -2.92
CA GLU A 15 31.64 24.23 -2.97
C GLU A 15 31.15 24.69 -1.59
N THR A 16 30.91 25.99 -1.44
CA THR A 16 30.33 26.57 -0.22
C THR A 16 28.81 26.44 -0.26
N ASP A 17 28.29 25.41 0.39
CA ASP A 17 26.87 25.25 0.69
C ASP A 17 26.37 26.40 1.58
N ASP A 18 25.73 27.44 1.00
CA ASP A 18 24.87 28.35 1.78
C ASP A 18 23.82 29.12 0.95
N GLU A 19 22.88 28.41 0.30
CA GLU A 19 21.70 29.04 -0.36
C GLU A 19 20.92 29.99 0.58
N SER A 20 20.93 29.70 1.89
CA SER A 20 20.31 30.52 2.95
C SER A 20 20.79 31.98 2.92
N SER A 21 22.10 32.19 2.72
CA SER A 21 22.72 33.51 2.73
C SER A 21 22.39 34.33 1.47
N LEU A 22 22.17 33.69 0.32
CA LEU A 22 21.74 34.40 -0.91
C LEU A 22 20.27 34.80 -0.86
N ALA A 23 19.38 33.93 -0.38
CA ALA A 23 17.96 34.23 -0.27
C ALA A 23 17.67 35.42 0.67
N SER A 24 18.38 35.49 1.79
CA SER A 24 18.24 36.57 2.78
C SER A 24 18.87 37.90 2.31
N LEU A 25 19.90 37.88 1.46
CA LEU A 25 20.39 39.09 0.77
C LEU A 25 19.39 39.59 -0.29
N GLN A 26 18.71 38.70 -1.01
CA GLN A 26 17.71 39.07 -2.02
C GLN A 26 16.48 39.78 -1.39
N GLU A 27 16.04 39.34 -0.21
CA GLU A 27 14.98 40.01 0.56
C GLU A 27 15.34 41.44 1.00
N GLN A 28 16.62 41.71 1.29
CA GLN A 28 17.08 43.05 1.70
C GLN A 28 17.15 44.03 0.52
N ILE A 29 17.47 43.55 -0.68
CA ILE A 29 17.65 44.39 -1.88
C ILE A 29 16.31 44.63 -2.59
N TYR A 30 15.40 43.63 -2.63
CA TYR A 30 14.11 43.73 -3.33
C TYR A 30 12.91 43.26 -2.46
N PRO A 31 12.68 43.87 -1.28
CA PRO A 31 11.68 43.39 -0.30
C PRO A 31 10.25 43.37 -0.82
N ASP A 32 9.87 44.28 -1.71
CA ASP A 32 8.51 44.35 -2.27
C ASP A 32 8.28 43.32 -3.39
N GLU A 33 9.33 42.87 -4.07
CA GLU A 33 9.22 41.84 -5.11
C GLU A 33 9.11 40.45 -4.49
N VAL A 34 9.93 40.15 -3.47
CA VAL A 34 9.82 38.89 -2.72
C VAL A 34 8.45 38.75 -2.05
N LYS A 35 7.92 39.82 -1.43
CA LYS A 35 6.56 39.83 -0.86
C LYS A 35 5.49 39.57 -1.91
N ARG A 36 5.59 40.16 -3.12
CA ARG A 36 4.65 39.89 -4.23
C ARG A 36 4.71 38.42 -4.66
N ILE A 37 5.91 37.86 -4.84
CA ILE A 37 6.10 36.45 -5.23
C ILE A 37 5.53 35.52 -4.16
N GLN A 38 5.75 35.80 -2.88
CA GLN A 38 5.24 35.00 -1.78
C GLN A 38 3.70 35.10 -1.66
N GLN A 39 3.13 36.29 -1.87
CA GLN A 39 1.67 36.46 -1.91
C GLN A 39 1.05 35.72 -3.11
N GLN A 40 1.63 35.82 -4.31
CA GLN A 40 1.18 35.07 -5.49
C GLN A 40 1.25 33.55 -5.27
N ARG A 41 2.31 33.04 -4.62
CA ARG A 41 2.42 31.63 -4.21
C ARG A 41 1.32 31.23 -3.23
N LEU A 42 1.02 32.05 -2.22
CA LEU A 42 -0.06 31.79 -1.25
C LEU A 42 -1.45 31.81 -1.90
N GLU A 43 -1.69 32.71 -2.86
CA GLU A 43 -2.95 32.78 -3.63
C GLU A 43 -3.10 31.60 -4.59
N ALA A 44 -2.01 31.13 -5.22
CA ALA A 44 -1.98 29.90 -6.00
C ALA A 44 -2.28 28.65 -5.15
N ILE A 45 -1.74 28.58 -3.92
CA ILE A 45 -2.04 27.49 -2.98
C ILE A 45 -3.51 27.53 -2.53
N ARG A 46 -4.06 28.72 -2.22
CA ARG A 46 -5.48 28.88 -1.84
C ARG A 46 -6.44 28.50 -2.99
N THR A 47 -6.11 28.87 -4.22
CA THR A 47 -6.95 28.54 -5.38
C THR A 47 -6.91 27.04 -5.70
N ALA A 48 -5.74 26.40 -5.59
CA ALA A 48 -5.59 24.95 -5.71
C ALA A 48 -6.35 24.16 -4.62
N THR A 49 -6.33 24.60 -3.36
CA THR A 49 -7.09 23.93 -2.28
C THR A 49 -8.60 24.10 -2.42
N HIS A 50 -9.09 25.28 -2.86
CA HIS A 50 -10.50 25.47 -3.17
C HIS A 50 -10.99 24.59 -4.34
N GLN A 51 -10.17 24.36 -5.37
CA GLN A 51 -10.51 23.45 -6.47
C GLN A 51 -10.56 21.99 -6.01
N ASN A 52 -9.59 21.54 -5.20
CA ASN A 52 -9.60 20.18 -4.63
C ASN A 52 -10.82 19.90 -3.74
N ASN A 53 -11.25 20.86 -2.91
CA ASN A 53 -12.44 20.70 -2.07
C ASN A 53 -13.73 20.50 -2.88
N ASN A 54 -13.86 21.16 -4.03
CA ASN A 54 -15.02 20.97 -4.92
C ASN A 54 -14.99 19.61 -5.62
N ILE A 55 -13.82 19.11 -6.04
CA ILE A 55 -13.69 17.80 -6.68
C ILE A 55 -13.94 16.66 -5.68
N ALA A 56 -13.31 16.72 -4.50
CA ALA A 56 -13.46 15.71 -3.45
C ALA A 56 -14.90 15.62 -2.90
N ASN A 57 -15.62 16.74 -2.83
CA ASN A 57 -17.03 16.72 -2.47
C ASN A 57 -17.91 16.13 -3.60
N ASN A 58 -17.61 16.39 -4.87
CA ASN A 58 -18.43 15.88 -5.97
C ASN A 58 -18.26 14.37 -6.19
N SER A 59 -17.05 13.82 -6.09
CA SER A 59 -16.82 12.37 -6.24
C SER A 59 -17.52 11.55 -5.15
N ASN A 60 -17.47 12.01 -3.89
CA ASN A 60 -18.17 11.38 -2.77
C ASN A 60 -19.72 11.41 -2.90
N PHE A 61 -20.28 12.39 -3.62
CA PHE A 61 -21.73 12.45 -3.87
C PHE A 61 -22.17 11.59 -5.07
N ILE A 62 -21.36 11.50 -6.13
CA ILE A 62 -21.71 10.73 -7.34
C ILE A 62 -21.64 9.20 -7.11
N GLU A 63 -20.66 8.71 -6.33
CA GLU A 63 -20.58 7.27 -5.99
C GLU A 63 -21.74 6.80 -5.09
N ASN A 64 -22.40 7.70 -4.36
CA ASN A 64 -23.50 7.34 -3.47
C ASN A 64 -24.86 7.15 -4.15
N GLN A 65 -25.00 7.45 -5.45
CA GLN A 65 -26.29 7.43 -6.15
C GLN A 65 -26.41 6.52 -7.38
N ASN A 66 -25.38 5.74 -7.74
CA ASN A 66 -25.52 4.74 -8.81
C ASN A 66 -26.05 3.41 -8.23
N PRO A 67 -27.32 3.02 -8.50
CA PRO A 67 -27.91 1.80 -7.93
C PRO A 67 -27.28 0.50 -8.46
N ASN A 68 -26.42 0.58 -9.48
CA ASN A 68 -25.70 -0.57 -10.04
C ASN A 68 -24.35 -0.85 -9.35
N ILE A 69 -23.95 -0.05 -8.35
CA ILE A 69 -22.72 -0.31 -7.59
C ILE A 69 -22.93 -1.49 -6.65
N VAL A 70 -22.18 -2.56 -6.87
CA VAL A 70 -22.18 -3.74 -6.01
C VAL A 70 -21.79 -3.36 -4.59
N THR A 71 -22.52 -3.90 -3.61
CA THR A 71 -22.30 -3.67 -2.19
C THR A 71 -21.97 -5.00 -1.50
N HIS A 72 -20.77 -5.10 -0.94
CA HIS A 72 -20.28 -6.27 -0.21
C HIS A 72 -20.74 -6.19 1.26
N LEU A 73 -21.96 -6.64 1.52
CA LEU A 73 -22.56 -6.66 2.86
C LEU A 73 -21.67 -7.41 3.86
N ASN A 74 -21.61 -6.88 5.09
CA ASN A 74 -20.80 -7.41 6.21
C ASN A 74 -19.29 -7.47 5.96
N VAL A 75 -18.78 -6.76 4.94
CA VAL A 75 -17.35 -6.60 4.69
C VAL A 75 -16.92 -5.18 5.06
N THR A 76 -15.96 -5.08 5.97
CA THR A 76 -15.31 -3.84 6.38
C THR A 76 -13.93 -3.74 5.74
N CYS A 77 -13.53 -2.55 5.31
CA CYS A 77 -12.16 -2.29 4.85
C CYS A 77 -11.19 -2.21 6.04
N ASP A 78 -10.16 -3.06 6.09
CA ASP A 78 -9.13 -3.04 7.16
C ASP A 78 -8.19 -1.82 7.10
N GLY A 79 -8.31 -0.99 6.05
CA GLY A 79 -7.60 0.29 5.94
C GLY A 79 -8.40 1.45 6.53
N CYS A 80 -9.49 1.84 5.89
CA CYS A 80 -10.30 3.01 6.28
C CYS A 80 -11.53 2.69 7.14
N PHE A 81 -11.74 1.44 7.53
CA PHE A 81 -12.87 0.96 8.33
C PHE A 81 -14.28 1.21 7.74
N ILE A 82 -14.38 1.61 6.46
CA ILE A 82 -15.67 1.74 5.78
C ILE A 82 -16.37 0.37 5.68
N SER A 83 -17.67 0.35 5.96
CA SER A 83 -18.52 -0.84 5.91
C SER A 83 -19.97 -0.45 5.58
N PRO A 84 -20.66 -1.16 4.68
CA PRO A 84 -20.13 -2.19 3.78
C PRO A 84 -19.22 -1.59 2.70
N ILE A 85 -18.26 -2.37 2.19
CA ILE A 85 -17.50 -1.97 0.99
C ILE A 85 -18.46 -1.87 -0.22
N ARG A 86 -18.39 -0.75 -0.93
CA ARG A 86 -19.08 -0.50 -2.21
C ARG A 86 -18.07 -0.45 -3.35
N GLY A 87 -18.47 -0.94 -4.53
CA GLY A 87 -17.57 -1.14 -5.66
C GLY A 87 -16.60 -2.30 -5.40
N ASP A 88 -15.44 -2.27 -6.06
CA ASP A 88 -14.47 -3.37 -5.97
C ASP A 88 -13.97 -3.64 -4.54
N ARG A 89 -14.14 -4.89 -4.08
CA ARG A 89 -13.49 -5.44 -2.89
C ARG A 89 -12.15 -6.08 -3.26
N TYR A 90 -11.12 -5.89 -2.44
CA TYR A 90 -9.78 -6.46 -2.64
C TYR A 90 -9.36 -7.31 -1.45
N LYS A 91 -9.44 -8.64 -1.59
CA LYS A 91 -9.07 -9.60 -0.52
C LYS A 91 -7.58 -9.93 -0.58
N CYS A 92 -6.88 -9.82 0.56
CA CYS A 92 -5.50 -10.31 0.64
C CYS A 92 -5.44 -11.85 0.55
N LEU A 93 -4.55 -12.37 -0.30
CA LEU A 93 -4.31 -13.81 -0.44
C LEU A 93 -3.34 -14.35 0.63
N PHE A 94 -2.47 -13.52 1.20
CA PHE A 94 -1.50 -13.95 2.22
C PHE A 94 -1.94 -13.69 3.66
N CYS A 95 -2.82 -12.70 3.87
CA CYS A 95 -3.38 -12.40 5.19
C CYS A 95 -4.79 -12.98 5.31
N SER A 96 -5.02 -13.72 6.39
CA SER A 96 -6.21 -14.56 6.58
C SER A 96 -7.52 -13.75 6.62
N ASN A 97 -7.50 -12.55 7.21
CA ASN A 97 -8.64 -11.64 7.29
C ASN A 97 -8.25 -10.19 6.97
N ILE A 98 -7.77 -9.94 5.75
CA ILE A 98 -7.58 -8.56 5.26
C ILE A 98 -8.35 -8.34 3.95
N ASP A 99 -9.09 -7.24 3.92
CA ASP A 99 -9.98 -6.76 2.87
C ASP A 99 -9.80 -5.24 2.71
N PHE A 100 -9.62 -4.77 1.47
CA PHE A 100 -9.55 -3.34 1.16
C PHE A 100 -10.67 -2.93 0.20
N CYS A 101 -11.17 -1.70 0.35
CA CYS A 101 -11.94 -1.04 -0.70
C CYS A 101 -10.99 -0.58 -1.82
N GLN A 102 -11.57 -0.17 -2.96
CA GLN A 102 -10.82 0.35 -4.10
C GLN A 102 -9.84 1.47 -3.73
N LEU A 103 -10.25 2.43 -2.89
CA LEU A 103 -9.39 3.54 -2.47
C LEU A 103 -8.16 3.06 -1.70
N CYS A 104 -8.33 2.30 -0.61
CA CYS A 104 -7.21 1.78 0.20
C CYS A 104 -6.28 0.83 -0.57
N LYS A 105 -6.75 0.20 -1.65
CA LYS A 105 -5.92 -0.63 -2.53
C LYS A 105 -4.96 0.20 -3.40
N TYR A 106 -5.27 1.46 -3.70
CA TYR A 106 -4.39 2.38 -4.45
C TYR A 106 -3.66 3.39 -3.55
N GLU A 107 -4.23 3.76 -2.41
CA GLU A 107 -3.61 4.66 -1.42
C GLU A 107 -2.61 3.92 -0.53
N SER A 108 -1.33 4.02 -0.91
CA SER A 108 -0.29 3.06 -0.52
C SER A 108 0.36 3.23 0.86
N LYS A 109 -0.03 4.22 1.69
CA LYS A 109 0.78 4.60 2.88
C LYS A 109 0.05 4.99 4.17
N VAL A 110 -1.12 5.64 4.13
CA VAL A 110 -1.66 6.29 5.34
C VAL A 110 -2.41 5.31 6.25
N ASN A 111 -3.17 4.38 5.66
CA ASN A 111 -4.12 3.52 6.37
C ASN A 111 -3.87 2.04 6.05
N HIS A 112 -2.71 1.51 6.44
CA HIS A 112 -2.36 0.10 6.25
C HIS A 112 -2.29 -0.63 7.61
N PRO A 113 -3.02 -1.75 7.80
CA PRO A 113 -2.98 -2.50 9.05
C PRO A 113 -1.60 -3.15 9.24
N SER A 114 -1.09 -3.13 10.48
CA SER A 114 0.30 -3.51 10.82
C SER A 114 0.66 -4.98 10.56
N ASN A 115 -0.33 -5.83 10.35
CA ASN A 115 -0.18 -7.24 9.96
C ASN A 115 -0.26 -7.48 8.44
N HIS A 116 -0.26 -6.42 7.62
CA HIS A 116 -0.20 -6.47 6.16
C HIS A 116 1.13 -5.93 5.63
N VAL A 117 1.63 -6.50 4.53
CA VAL A 117 2.76 -5.96 3.77
C VAL A 117 2.23 -5.50 2.41
N TYR A 118 2.55 -4.27 2.01
CA TYR A 118 2.02 -3.63 0.79
C TYR A 118 2.14 -4.51 -0.48
N ASN A 119 3.21 -5.30 -0.59
CA ASN A 119 3.47 -6.19 -1.74
C ASN A 119 2.73 -7.55 -1.68
N HIS A 120 1.78 -7.75 -0.77
CA HIS A 120 0.95 -8.96 -0.76
C HIS A 120 -0.03 -8.97 -1.97
N PRO A 121 -0.19 -10.11 -2.67
CA PRO A 121 -1.13 -10.19 -3.77
C PRO A 121 -2.58 -10.09 -3.28
N LEU A 122 -3.36 -9.25 -3.95
CA LEU A 122 -4.77 -8.99 -3.67
C LEU A 122 -5.65 -9.56 -4.79
N LEU A 123 -6.69 -10.30 -4.41
CA LEU A 123 -7.76 -10.72 -5.31
C LEU A 123 -8.81 -9.61 -5.42
N CYS A 124 -9.00 -9.07 -6.63
CA CYS A 124 -10.14 -8.20 -6.94
C CYS A 124 -11.42 -9.04 -7.04
N ILE A 125 -12.45 -8.62 -6.33
CA ILE A 125 -13.75 -9.29 -6.24
C ILE A 125 -14.79 -8.25 -6.67
N LYS A 126 -15.39 -8.46 -7.85
CA LYS A 126 -16.42 -7.57 -8.42
C LYS A 126 -17.76 -7.73 -7.71
N ASP A 127 -18.12 -8.97 -7.37
CA ASP A 127 -19.23 -9.30 -6.49
C ASP A 127 -18.85 -10.51 -5.63
N SER A 128 -19.13 -10.46 -4.33
CA SER A 128 -18.91 -11.63 -3.46
C SER A 128 -19.98 -12.71 -3.65
N ARG A 129 -21.15 -12.37 -4.23
CA ARG A 129 -22.27 -13.28 -4.50
C ARG A 129 -21.97 -14.26 -5.63
N ASP A 130 -21.04 -13.93 -6.53
CA ASP A 130 -20.58 -14.83 -7.61
C ASP A 130 -19.73 -16.00 -7.08
N TYR A 131 -19.20 -15.89 -5.85
CA TYR A 131 -18.26 -16.84 -5.26
C TYR A 131 -18.73 -17.42 -3.90
N PRO A 132 -19.99 -17.89 -3.77
CA PRO A 132 -20.59 -18.20 -2.46
C PRO A 132 -19.92 -19.36 -1.73
N GLN A 133 -19.26 -20.26 -2.48
CA GLN A 133 -18.51 -21.41 -1.93
C GLN A 133 -16.99 -21.17 -1.89
N SER A 134 -16.53 -19.96 -2.23
CA SER A 134 -15.09 -19.65 -2.19
C SER A 134 -14.65 -19.31 -0.78
N MET A 135 -13.78 -20.14 -0.21
CA MET A 135 -13.07 -19.87 1.05
C MET A 135 -12.22 -18.58 1.04
N TYR A 136 -11.99 -17.96 -0.13
CA TYR A 136 -11.39 -16.63 -0.19
C TYR A 136 -12.37 -15.52 0.21
N MET A 137 -13.69 -15.74 0.14
CA MET A 137 -14.70 -14.80 0.64
C MET A 137 -14.82 -14.82 2.17
N GLN A 138 -14.34 -15.89 2.81
CA GLN A 138 -14.49 -16.16 4.25
C GLN A 138 -13.37 -15.50 5.08
N ASN A 139 -13.65 -15.28 6.36
CA ASN A 139 -12.65 -14.92 7.36
C ASN A 139 -11.78 -16.15 7.68
N ARG A 140 -10.64 -16.28 7.01
CA ARG A 140 -9.74 -17.43 7.17
C ARG A 140 -8.97 -17.40 8.50
N SER A 141 -9.07 -16.32 9.30
CA SER A 141 -8.37 -16.25 10.58
C SER A 141 -8.91 -17.23 11.62
N GLN A 142 -10.14 -17.71 11.42
CA GLN A 142 -10.84 -18.67 12.27
C GLN A 142 -10.47 -20.14 11.98
N ILE A 143 -9.62 -20.41 10.98
CA ILE A 143 -9.17 -21.76 10.64
C ILE A 143 -7.82 -21.99 11.33
N HIS A 144 -7.80 -22.80 12.38
CA HIS A 144 -6.63 -23.06 13.23
C HIS A 144 -6.18 -24.53 13.14
N HIS A 145 -5.14 -24.81 12.36
CA HIS A 145 -4.54 -26.15 12.34
C HIS A 145 -3.49 -26.27 13.46
N THR A 146 -3.96 -26.50 14.68
CA THR A 146 -3.14 -26.48 15.91
C THR A 146 -2.03 -27.54 15.92
N GLN A 147 -2.20 -28.65 15.22
CA GLN A 147 -1.22 -29.74 15.12
C GLN A 147 -0.31 -29.64 13.88
N SER A 148 -0.45 -28.58 13.07
CA SER A 148 0.27 -28.45 11.79
C SER A 148 1.26 -27.29 11.76
N LYS A 149 2.47 -27.57 11.29
CA LYS A 149 3.53 -26.59 10.99
C LYS A 149 3.79 -26.57 9.48
N CYS A 150 4.01 -25.39 8.91
CA CYS A 150 4.44 -25.29 7.51
C CYS A 150 5.89 -25.79 7.38
N ASN A 151 6.16 -26.76 6.52
CA ASN A 151 7.49 -27.35 6.35
C ASN A 151 8.54 -26.35 5.82
N SER A 152 8.12 -25.31 5.09
CA SER A 152 9.04 -24.30 4.56
C SER A 152 9.26 -23.11 5.50
N CYS A 153 8.23 -22.31 5.74
CA CYS A 153 8.38 -21.08 6.53
C CYS A 153 8.30 -21.30 8.04
N LEU A 154 8.21 -22.56 8.48
CA LEU A 154 8.14 -23.01 9.89
C LEU A 154 7.00 -22.41 10.73
N ARG A 155 6.06 -21.68 10.09
CA ARG A 155 4.87 -21.11 10.73
C ARG A 155 4.07 -22.20 11.43
N TYR A 156 3.84 -22.02 12.73
CA TYR A 156 3.07 -22.88 13.60
C TYR A 156 2.30 -22.03 14.62
N PRO A 157 1.02 -22.35 14.92
CA PRO A 157 0.15 -23.20 14.12
C PRO A 157 -0.08 -22.59 12.73
N ILE A 158 -0.54 -23.39 11.76
CA ILE A 158 -1.02 -22.84 10.48
C ILE A 158 -2.39 -22.19 10.73
N ILE A 159 -2.48 -20.89 10.45
CA ILE A 159 -3.72 -20.12 10.46
C ILE A 159 -4.15 -19.88 9.01
N GLY A 160 -5.43 -20.11 8.71
CA GLY A 160 -5.96 -20.12 7.35
C GLY A 160 -5.83 -21.49 6.69
N ILE A 161 -5.82 -21.51 5.36
CA ILE A 161 -5.85 -22.76 4.59
C ILE A 161 -4.50 -23.50 4.72
N ARG A 162 -4.57 -24.78 5.06
CA ARG A 162 -3.46 -25.73 4.99
C ARG A 162 -3.51 -26.51 3.68
N TYR A 163 -2.34 -26.84 3.15
CA TYR A 163 -2.18 -27.74 2.02
C TYR A 163 -1.34 -28.94 2.43
N GLU A 164 -1.75 -30.13 2.02
CA GLU A 164 -1.02 -31.38 2.27
C GLU A 164 -0.72 -32.06 0.94
N CYS A 165 0.56 -32.24 0.65
CA CYS A 165 1.05 -32.83 -0.59
C CYS A 165 1.10 -34.36 -0.48
N ALA A 166 0.94 -35.06 -1.61
CA ALA A 166 1.08 -36.52 -1.66
C ALA A 166 2.47 -37.04 -1.20
N CYS A 167 3.49 -36.18 -1.23
CA CYS A 167 4.84 -36.43 -0.69
C CYS A 167 4.99 -36.16 0.83
N GLY A 168 3.90 -35.91 1.56
CA GLY A 168 3.90 -35.66 3.01
C GLY A 168 4.25 -34.22 3.42
N ILE A 169 4.52 -33.32 2.47
CA ILE A 169 4.83 -31.91 2.76
C ILE A 169 3.54 -31.13 3.08
N THR A 170 3.54 -30.47 4.24
CA THR A 170 2.49 -29.55 4.70
C THR A 170 2.92 -28.09 4.45
N LEU A 171 2.08 -27.33 3.74
CA LEU A 171 2.30 -25.91 3.45
C LEU A 171 1.16 -25.05 4.00
N CYS A 172 1.47 -23.80 4.36
CA CYS A 172 0.46 -22.77 4.59
C CYS A 172 0.11 -22.06 3.27
N GLU A 173 -1.03 -21.36 3.25
CA GLU A 173 -1.54 -20.59 2.10
C GLU A 173 -0.49 -19.74 1.37
N LYS A 174 0.33 -18.99 2.09
CA LYS A 174 1.41 -18.16 1.49
C LYS A 174 2.47 -19.01 0.79
N CYS A 175 2.88 -20.13 1.39
CA CYS A 175 3.90 -21.00 0.82
C CYS A 175 3.38 -21.74 -0.42
N GLU A 176 2.14 -22.24 -0.39
CA GLU A 176 1.51 -22.83 -1.58
C GLU A 176 1.45 -21.83 -2.74
N PHE A 177 1.01 -20.59 -2.50
CA PHE A 177 0.88 -19.59 -3.56
C PHE A 177 2.22 -19.21 -4.21
N ILE A 178 3.31 -19.12 -3.45
CA ILE A 178 4.63 -18.75 -3.98
C ILE A 178 5.23 -19.89 -4.84
N GLY A 179 4.76 -21.13 -4.68
CA GLY A 179 5.23 -22.26 -5.46
C GLY A 179 6.66 -22.69 -5.18
N ILE A 180 7.05 -22.60 -3.92
CA ILE A 180 8.35 -23.04 -3.37
C ILE A 180 8.55 -24.57 -3.36
N HIS A 181 7.59 -25.33 -3.87
CA HIS A 181 7.56 -26.80 -3.85
C HIS A 181 6.96 -27.32 -5.16
N ASP A 182 7.26 -28.57 -5.52
CA ASP A 182 6.77 -29.17 -6.76
C ASP A 182 5.23 -29.18 -6.84
N HIS A 183 4.73 -28.69 -7.97
CA HIS A 183 3.32 -28.65 -8.29
C HIS A 183 2.87 -29.73 -9.28
N SER A 184 3.75 -30.66 -9.68
CA SER A 184 3.39 -31.77 -10.58
C SER A 184 2.42 -32.77 -9.91
N HIS A 185 2.57 -33.00 -8.59
CA HIS A 185 1.76 -33.96 -7.86
C HIS A 185 0.52 -33.35 -7.21
N ARG A 186 -0.44 -34.22 -6.89
CA ARG A 186 -1.66 -33.89 -6.14
C ARG A 186 -1.29 -33.26 -4.78
N ARG A 187 -2.07 -32.25 -4.39
CA ARG A 187 -2.16 -31.75 -3.02
C ARG A 187 -3.62 -31.61 -2.62
N MET A 188 -3.89 -31.80 -1.33
CA MET A 188 -5.20 -31.64 -0.73
C MET A 188 -5.28 -30.25 -0.10
N LYS A 189 -6.40 -29.56 -0.33
CA LYS A 189 -6.71 -28.27 0.25
C LYS A 189 -7.57 -28.49 1.49
N ILE A 190 -7.11 -28.02 2.65
CA ILE A 190 -7.71 -28.32 3.95
C ILE A 190 -8.03 -26.99 4.62
N ALA A 191 -9.33 -26.72 4.77
CA ALA A 191 -9.88 -25.46 5.25
C ALA A 191 -10.78 -25.60 6.49
N PHE A 192 -10.70 -26.77 7.13
CA PHE A 192 -11.34 -27.08 8.41
C PHE A 192 -10.26 -27.59 9.37
N PRO A 193 -10.35 -27.33 10.70
CA PRO A 193 -9.29 -27.64 11.67
C PRO A 193 -8.76 -29.07 11.62
#